data_AF-A0A7V0SDF7-F1
#
_entry.id   AF-A0A7V0SDF7-F1
#
_cell.length_a   1.000
_cell.length_b   1.000
_cell.length_c   1.000
_cell.angle_alpha   90.00
_cell.angle_beta   90.00
_cell.angle_gamma   90.00
#
_symmetry.space_group_name_H-M   'P 1'
#
loop_
_entity.id
_entity.type
_entity.pdbx_description
1 polymer ?
#
loop_
_entity_poly.entity_id
_entity_poly.type
_entity_poly.pdbx_seq_one_letter_code
_entity_poly.pdbx_strand_id
1 'polypeptide(L)'
;MEILSKILFYGVIPGVIVYFRVKKKYGTAFAIGMAATSLLMGLIVSRTFMPTPAERLVELINDNRYEEAKEQLRYIAQKDPGEVKKIDAGRVLNPVMFERIKRELSSYYLSVAGGIAEKAEIKKEYSRGDEAALKKTTASLEHALRLIDMAENLGAEDPAARRRILSSLERIKTEKAKLERGSPGK
;
A
#
# COMPACT_ATOMS: atom_id res chain seq x y z
N MET A 1 9.66 27.88 9.22
CA MET A 1 10.25 26.86 10.11
C MET A 1 11.40 26.10 9.46
N GLU A 2 11.30 25.67 8.18
CA GLU A 2 12.38 24.94 7.48
C GLU A 2 13.71 25.70 7.31
N ILE A 3 13.67 27.01 7.10
CA ILE A 3 14.89 27.81 6.94
C ILE A 3 15.66 27.86 8.27
N LEU A 4 14.94 28.00 9.38
CA LEU A 4 15.52 28.09 10.72
C LEU A 4 16.17 26.75 11.13
N SER A 5 15.53 25.62 10.82
CA SER A 5 16.10 24.29 11.09
C SER A 5 17.34 24.00 10.24
N LYS A 6 17.36 24.41 8.97
CA LYS A 6 18.54 24.29 8.10
C LYS A 6 19.72 25.12 8.60
N ILE A 7 19.50 26.35 9.03
CA ILE A 7 20.55 27.22 9.60
C ILE A 7 21.10 26.61 10.90
N LEU A 8 20.22 26.08 11.75
CA LEU A 8 20.63 25.48 13.01
C LEU A 8 21.47 24.20 12.78
N PHE A 9 21.01 23.30 11.92
CA PHE A 9 21.67 22.01 11.69
C PHE A 9 22.93 22.07 10.85
N TYR A 10 22.98 22.94 9.83
CA TYR A 10 24.12 23.02 8.91
C TYR A 10 25.08 24.18 9.23
N GLY A 11 24.66 25.18 10.01
CA GLY A 11 25.51 26.30 10.40
C GLY A 11 25.92 26.24 11.87
N VAL A 12 24.94 26.26 12.77
CA VAL A 12 25.18 26.44 14.22
C VAL A 12 25.84 25.20 14.84
N ILE A 13 25.31 24.00 14.60
CA ILE A 13 25.85 22.77 15.18
C ILE A 13 27.30 22.51 14.71
N PRO A 14 27.64 22.56 13.41
CA PRO A 14 29.02 22.44 12.95
C PRO A 14 29.93 23.55 13.49
N GLY A 15 29.44 24.80 13.53
CA GLY A 15 30.20 25.94 14.06
C GLY A 15 30.54 25.79 15.54
N VAL A 16 29.61 25.28 16.35
CA VAL A 16 29.82 24.98 17.78
C VAL A 16 30.83 23.84 17.95
N ILE A 17 30.76 22.79 17.12
CA ILE A 17 31.73 21.68 17.13
C ILE A 17 33.15 22.19 16.83
N VAL A 18 33.32 23.04 15.80
CA VAL A 18 34.62 23.62 15.45
C VAL A 18 35.12 24.55 16.56
N TYR A 19 34.26 25.40 17.11
CA TYR A 19 34.61 26.31 18.21
C TYR A 19 35.11 25.55 19.46
N PHE A 20 34.41 24.48 19.85
CA PHE A 20 34.83 23.66 20.98
C PHE A 20 36.07 22.81 20.71
N ARG A 21 36.30 22.38 19.46
CA ARG A 21 37.54 21.70 19.05
C ARG A 21 38.76 22.62 19.16
N VAL A 22 38.64 23.86 18.70
CA VAL A 22 39.76 24.82 18.67
C VAL A 22 40.05 25.40 20.06
N LYS A 23 39.02 25.75 20.84
CA LYS A 23 39.20 26.50 22.10
C LYS A 23 39.30 25.63 23.36
N LYS A 24 38.73 24.42 23.38
CA LYS A 24 38.66 23.57 24.59
C LYS A 24 39.30 22.17 24.49
N LYS A 25 39.96 21.84 23.35
CA LYS A 25 40.70 20.57 23.14
C LYS A 25 39.92 19.31 23.56
N TYR A 26 38.62 19.23 23.29
CA TYR A 26 37.86 18.00 23.53
C TYR A 26 38.36 16.86 22.62
N GLY A 27 38.43 15.64 23.16
CA GLY A 27 38.91 14.46 22.43
C GLY A 27 38.05 14.13 21.21
N THR A 28 38.67 13.57 20.18
CA THR A 28 38.07 13.23 18.87
C THR A 28 36.78 12.41 19.00
N ALA A 29 36.68 11.56 20.03
CA ALA A 29 35.50 10.75 20.33
C ALA A 29 34.25 11.58 20.68
N PHE A 30 34.40 12.72 21.36
CA PHE A 30 33.27 13.59 21.71
C PHE A 30 32.70 14.32 20.48
N ALA A 31 33.58 14.79 19.59
CA ALA A 31 33.17 15.43 18.33
C ALA A 31 32.44 14.43 17.41
N ILE A 32 32.93 13.18 17.35
CA ILE A 32 32.27 12.10 16.60
C ILE A 32 30.89 11.79 17.22
N GLY A 33 30.79 11.73 18.55
CA GLY A 33 29.52 11.54 19.25
C GLY A 33 28.49 12.62 18.94
N MET A 34 28.88 13.90 18.93
CA MET A 34 27.97 14.99 18.57
C MET A 34 27.54 14.95 17.09
N ALA A 35 28.46 14.62 16.18
CA ALA A 35 28.14 14.47 14.76
C ALA A 35 27.16 13.30 14.52
N ALA A 36 27.36 12.17 15.19
CA ALA A 36 26.46 11.02 15.11
C ALA A 36 25.07 11.34 15.65
N THR A 37 24.97 11.99 16.82
CA THR A 37 23.68 12.41 17.39
C THR A 37 22.96 13.41 16.50
N SER A 38 23.69 14.31 15.84
CA SER A 38 23.11 15.27 14.90
C SER A 38 22.57 14.57 13.65
N LEU A 39 23.30 13.60 13.08
CA LEU A 39 22.81 12.79 11.97
C LEU A 39 21.56 11.99 12.36
N LEU A 40 21.56 11.37 13.54
CA LEU A 40 20.42 10.62 14.05
C LEU A 40 19.20 11.53 14.29
N MET A 41 19.40 12.71 14.88
CA MET A 41 18.31 13.68 15.03
C MET A 41 17.80 14.20 13.69
N GLY A 42 18.69 14.46 12.72
CA GLY A 42 18.30 14.82 11.35
C GLY A 42 17.44 13.74 10.69
N LEU A 43 17.80 12.46 10.87
CA LEU A 43 17.03 11.33 10.36
C LEU A 43 15.67 11.19 11.05
N ILE A 44 15.61 11.32 12.38
CA ILE A 44 14.36 11.26 13.15
C ILE A 44 13.42 12.38 12.70
N VAL A 45 13.93 13.62 12.66
CA VAL A 45 13.16 14.80 12.26
C VAL A 45 12.65 14.66 10.81
N SER A 46 13.47 14.15 9.89
CA SER A 46 13.05 13.97 8.48
C SER A 46 11.88 13.00 8.31
N ARG A 47 11.77 11.96 9.16
CA ARG A 47 10.63 11.04 9.14
C ARG A 47 9.38 11.63 9.77
N THR A 48 9.51 12.52 10.75
CA THR A 48 8.36 13.15 11.42
C THR A 48 7.62 14.15 10.52
N PHE A 49 8.29 14.72 9.52
CA PHE A 49 7.72 15.74 8.63
C PHE A 49 7.22 15.22 7.27
N MET A 50 7.39 13.94 6.94
CA MET A 50 6.79 13.41 5.72
C MET A 50 5.28 13.24 5.94
N PRO A 51 4.43 13.89 5.14
CA PRO A 51 2.99 13.70 5.25
C PRO A 51 2.65 12.23 5.04
N THR A 52 1.75 11.71 5.86
CA THR A 52 1.25 10.35 5.68
C THR A 52 0.60 10.22 4.29
N PRO A 53 0.53 9.00 3.73
CA PRO A 53 -0.13 8.81 2.44
C PRO A 53 -1.56 9.38 2.37
N ALA A 54 -2.31 9.29 3.47
CA ALA A 54 -3.65 9.84 3.60
C ALA A 54 -3.65 11.38 3.64
N GLU A 55 -2.74 12.00 4.39
CA GLU A 55 -2.61 13.46 4.41
C GLU A 55 -2.22 14.03 3.05
N ARG A 56 -1.28 13.38 2.37
CA ARG A 56 -0.89 13.75 1.00
C ARG A 56 -2.07 13.64 0.03
N LEU A 57 -2.91 12.61 0.17
CA LEU A 57 -4.11 12.50 -0.65
C LEU A 57 -5.07 13.67 -0.42
N VAL A 58 -5.34 14.01 0.84
CA VAL A 58 -6.21 15.14 1.20
C VAL A 58 -5.66 16.46 0.63
N GLU A 59 -4.36 16.70 0.75
CA GLU A 59 -3.68 17.85 0.16
C GLU A 59 -3.89 17.91 -1.37
N LEU A 60 -3.61 16.81 -2.08
CA LEU A 60 -3.78 16.75 -3.54
C LEU A 60 -5.24 16.99 -3.98
N ILE A 61 -6.22 16.51 -3.20
CA ILE A 61 -7.63 16.75 -3.50
C ILE A 61 -7.99 18.22 -3.28
N ASN A 62 -7.53 18.81 -2.18
CA ASN A 62 -7.79 20.20 -1.85
C ASN A 62 -7.12 21.16 -2.87
N ASP A 63 -5.98 20.76 -3.42
CA ASP A 63 -5.27 21.47 -4.50
C ASP A 63 -5.86 21.21 -5.90
N ASN A 64 -6.96 20.44 -6.02
CA ASN A 64 -7.58 20.02 -7.29
C ASN A 64 -6.63 19.27 -8.25
N ARG A 65 -5.63 18.56 -7.73
CA ARG A 65 -4.67 17.78 -8.52
C ARG A 65 -5.20 16.37 -8.80
N TYR A 66 -6.11 16.28 -9.78
CA TYR A 66 -6.91 15.08 -10.03
C TYR A 66 -6.11 13.79 -10.23
N GLU A 67 -5.23 13.75 -11.22
CA GLU A 67 -4.50 12.52 -11.57
C GLU A 67 -3.59 12.06 -10.43
N GLU A 68 -2.93 13.00 -9.75
CA GLU A 68 -2.05 12.68 -8.63
C GLU A 68 -2.81 12.18 -7.41
N ALA A 69 -3.97 12.79 -7.11
CA ALA A 69 -4.85 12.28 -6.06
C ALA A 69 -5.34 10.87 -6.38
N LYS A 70 -5.66 10.59 -7.65
CA LYS A 70 -6.06 9.26 -8.11
C LYS A 70 -4.94 8.23 -7.97
N GLU A 71 -3.72 8.57 -8.37
CA GLU A 71 -2.55 7.71 -8.18
C GLU A 71 -2.25 7.47 -6.69
N GLN A 72 -2.35 8.51 -5.88
CA GLN A 72 -2.12 8.41 -4.44
C GLN A 72 -3.17 7.53 -3.75
N LEU A 73 -4.46 7.67 -4.09
CA LEU A 73 -5.52 6.81 -3.56
C LEU A 73 -5.34 5.36 -4.03
N ARG A 74 -4.93 5.15 -5.28
CA ARG A 74 -4.57 3.83 -5.81
C ARG A 74 -3.43 3.21 -4.99
N TYR A 75 -2.38 3.97 -4.69
CA TYR A 75 -1.26 3.51 -3.87
C TYR A 75 -1.70 3.09 -2.47
N ILE A 76 -2.55 3.90 -1.81
CA ILE A 76 -3.10 3.57 -0.48
C ILE A 76 -3.88 2.24 -0.54
N ALA A 77 -4.82 2.12 -1.49
CA ALA A 77 -5.66 0.93 -1.64
C ALA A 77 -4.84 -0.34 -1.94
N GLN A 78 -3.74 -0.23 -2.68
CA GLN A 78 -2.87 -1.36 -3.00
C GLN A 78 -2.03 -1.82 -1.81
N LYS A 79 -1.52 -0.86 -1.02
CA LYS A 79 -0.69 -1.11 0.16
C LYS A 79 -1.51 -1.76 1.27
N ASP A 80 -2.63 -1.16 1.64
CA ASP A 80 -3.58 -1.69 2.60
C ASP A 80 -4.99 -1.16 2.27
N PRO A 81 -5.89 -2.00 1.74
CA PRO A 81 -7.26 -1.59 1.43
C PRO A 81 -8.00 -0.98 2.64
N GLY A 82 -7.70 -1.42 3.86
CA GLY A 82 -8.36 -0.93 5.07
C GLY A 82 -8.00 0.52 5.42
N GLU A 83 -6.84 1.01 4.99
CA GLU A 83 -6.40 2.40 5.23
C GLU A 83 -7.29 3.41 4.49
N VAL A 84 -7.92 3.01 3.38
CA VAL A 84 -8.84 3.86 2.62
C VAL A 84 -10.02 4.31 3.49
N LYS A 85 -10.53 3.42 4.35
CA LYS A 85 -11.65 3.71 5.25
C LYS A 85 -11.28 4.65 6.40
N LYS A 86 -9.98 4.80 6.69
CA LYS A 86 -9.47 5.66 7.76
C LYS A 86 -9.20 7.09 7.29
N ILE A 87 -9.36 7.38 5.99
CA ILE A 87 -9.23 8.72 5.46
C ILE A 87 -10.36 9.57 6.03
N ASP A 88 -10.00 10.59 6.79
CA ASP A 88 -10.95 11.53 7.37
C ASP A 88 -11.57 12.42 6.28
N ALA A 89 -12.78 12.08 5.87
CA ALA A 89 -13.55 12.81 4.88
C ALA A 89 -13.84 14.26 5.31
N GLY A 90 -13.81 14.58 6.61
CA GLY A 90 -14.01 15.94 7.11
C GLY A 90 -12.90 16.91 6.75
N ARG A 91 -11.71 16.41 6.37
CA ARG A 91 -10.56 17.24 5.93
C ARG A 91 -10.54 17.49 4.43
N VAL A 92 -11.46 16.89 3.67
CA VAL A 92 -11.55 17.01 2.22
C VAL A 92 -12.44 18.18 1.84
N LEU A 93 -11.87 19.23 1.25
CA LEU A 93 -12.58 20.43 0.80
C LEU A 93 -13.33 20.20 -0.52
N ASN A 94 -12.87 19.26 -1.35
CA ASN A 94 -13.53 18.88 -2.60
C ASN A 94 -14.04 17.42 -2.54
N PRO A 95 -15.17 17.17 -1.85
CA PRO A 95 -15.72 15.82 -1.70
C PRO A 95 -16.22 15.24 -3.02
N VAL A 96 -16.66 16.08 -3.96
CA VAL A 96 -17.14 15.64 -5.29
C VAL A 96 -16.00 14.97 -6.06
N MET A 97 -14.83 15.60 -6.07
CA MET A 97 -13.64 15.03 -6.69
C MET A 97 -13.22 13.72 -6.00
N PHE A 98 -13.23 13.69 -4.66
CA PHE A 98 -12.86 12.49 -3.92
C PHE A 98 -13.77 11.30 -4.23
N GLU A 99 -15.10 11.50 -4.20
CA GLU A 99 -16.06 10.46 -4.54
C GLU A 99 -15.99 10.02 -6.00
N ARG A 100 -15.67 10.94 -6.92
CA ARG A 100 -15.42 10.60 -8.32
C ARG A 100 -14.23 9.66 -8.46
N ILE A 101 -13.09 9.97 -7.83
CA ILE A 101 -11.90 9.11 -7.87
C ILE A 101 -12.21 7.73 -7.28
N LYS A 102 -12.89 7.68 -6.12
CA LYS A 102 -13.30 6.42 -5.50
C LYS A 102 -14.13 5.56 -6.46
N ARG A 103 -15.12 6.16 -7.13
CA ARG A 103 -15.97 5.47 -8.11
C ARG A 103 -15.20 4.97 -9.33
N GLU A 104 -14.29 5.78 -9.87
CA GLU A 104 -13.46 5.38 -11.03
C GLU A 104 -12.55 4.20 -10.67
N LEU A 105 -11.88 4.26 -9.51
CA LEU A 105 -10.99 3.19 -9.06
C LEU A 105 -11.76 1.92 -8.69
N SER A 106 -12.90 2.02 -8.02
CA SER A 106 -13.72 0.86 -7.68
C SER A 106 -14.26 0.16 -8.93
N SER A 107 -14.75 0.92 -9.91
CA SER A 107 -15.22 0.39 -11.19
C SER A 107 -14.08 -0.31 -11.96
N TYR A 108 -12.89 0.30 -11.96
CA TYR A 108 -11.70 -0.30 -12.57
C TYR A 108 -11.34 -1.64 -11.90
N TYR A 109 -11.29 -1.71 -10.57
CA TYR A 109 -10.94 -2.93 -9.86
C TYR A 109 -11.98 -4.04 -10.05
N LEU A 110 -13.27 -3.73 -10.02
CA LEU A 110 -14.33 -4.70 -10.31
C LEU A 110 -14.24 -5.23 -11.75
N SER A 111 -14.00 -4.34 -12.72
CA SER A 111 -13.83 -4.73 -14.13
C SER A 111 -12.64 -5.66 -14.32
N VAL A 112 -11.48 -5.35 -13.73
CA VAL A 112 -10.29 -6.19 -13.82
C VAL A 112 -10.50 -7.53 -13.10
N ALA A 113 -11.11 -7.51 -11.91
CA ALA A 113 -11.44 -8.73 -11.17
C ALA A 113 -12.37 -9.65 -11.98
N GLY A 114 -13.41 -9.09 -12.59
CA GLY A 114 -14.33 -9.81 -13.48
C GLY A 114 -13.61 -10.43 -14.67
N GLY A 115 -12.76 -9.66 -15.35
CA GLY A 115 -11.97 -10.16 -16.48
C GLY A 115 -10.98 -11.27 -16.10
N ILE A 116 -10.41 -11.24 -14.89
CA ILE A 116 -9.58 -12.34 -14.37
C ILE A 116 -10.42 -13.58 -14.09
N ALA A 117 -11.58 -13.41 -13.44
CA ALA A 117 -12.47 -14.51 -13.11
C ALA A 117 -13.04 -15.21 -14.36
N GLU A 118 -13.36 -14.45 -15.41
CA GLU A 118 -13.82 -15.00 -16.70
C GLU A 118 -12.72 -15.80 -17.42
N LYS A 119 -11.47 -15.35 -17.32
CA LYS A 119 -10.30 -16.02 -17.93
C LYS A 119 -9.78 -17.19 -17.08
N ALA A 120 -10.26 -17.34 -15.85
CA ALA A 120 -9.85 -18.43 -14.98
C ALA A 120 -10.42 -19.75 -15.55
N GLU A 121 -9.56 -20.55 -16.18
CA GLU A 121 -9.94 -21.85 -16.71
C GLU A 121 -10.19 -22.83 -15.55
N ILE A 122 -11.45 -22.99 -15.19
CA ILE A 122 -11.89 -23.98 -14.21
C ILE A 122 -12.36 -25.23 -14.96
N LYS A 123 -11.51 -26.25 -14.98
CA LYS A 123 -11.85 -27.53 -15.61
C LYS A 123 -12.99 -28.23 -14.86
N LYS A 124 -13.75 -29.07 -15.59
CA LYS A 124 -14.78 -29.90 -14.97
C LYS A 124 -14.19 -30.90 -13.97
N GLU A 125 -13.03 -31.44 -14.33
CA GLU A 125 -12.26 -32.43 -13.57
C GLU A 125 -10.77 -32.15 -13.78
N TYR A 126 -9.98 -32.36 -12.74
CA TYR A 126 -8.54 -32.18 -12.78
C TYR A 126 -7.83 -33.53 -12.65
N SER A 127 -6.74 -33.70 -13.38
CA SER A 127 -5.86 -34.87 -13.30
C SER A 127 -4.61 -34.55 -12.48
N ARG A 128 -3.83 -35.57 -12.11
CA ARG A 128 -2.56 -35.39 -11.37
C ARG A 128 -1.55 -34.51 -12.12
N GLY A 129 -1.62 -34.43 -13.45
CA GLY A 129 -0.75 -33.56 -14.26
C GLY A 129 -1.13 -32.07 -14.21
N ASP A 130 -2.29 -31.71 -13.63
CA ASP A 130 -2.83 -30.35 -13.66
C ASP A 130 -2.46 -29.50 -12.44
N GLU A 131 -1.56 -29.96 -11.55
CA GLU A 131 -1.23 -29.27 -10.31
C GLU A 131 -0.72 -27.82 -10.54
N ALA A 132 0.12 -27.63 -11.56
CA ALA A 132 0.61 -26.30 -11.94
C ALA A 132 -0.52 -25.38 -12.44
N ALA A 133 -1.48 -25.93 -13.20
CA ALA A 133 -2.65 -25.20 -13.66
C ALA A 133 -3.56 -24.82 -12.49
N LEU A 134 -3.85 -25.74 -11.57
CA LEU A 134 -4.61 -25.47 -10.35
C LEU A 134 -3.98 -24.36 -9.52
N LYS A 135 -2.66 -24.38 -9.32
CA LYS A 135 -1.94 -23.34 -8.58
C LYS A 135 -2.07 -21.98 -9.26
N LYS A 136 -1.91 -21.91 -10.59
CA LYS A 136 -2.07 -20.68 -11.37
C LYS A 136 -3.50 -20.14 -11.30
N THR A 137 -4.50 -21.00 -11.47
CA THR A 137 -5.92 -20.60 -11.40
C THR A 137 -6.29 -20.12 -9.99
N THR A 138 -5.80 -20.80 -8.94
CA THR A 138 -5.99 -20.36 -7.54
C THR A 138 -5.42 -18.97 -7.32
N ALA A 139 -4.14 -18.74 -7.68
CA ALA A 139 -3.49 -17.44 -7.53
C ALA A 139 -4.22 -16.33 -8.30
N SER A 140 -4.76 -16.64 -9.49
CA SER A 140 -5.53 -15.69 -10.29
C SER A 140 -6.84 -15.29 -9.61
N LEU A 141 -7.57 -16.27 -9.08
CA LEU A 141 -8.83 -16.02 -8.37
C LEU A 141 -8.60 -15.31 -7.02
N GLU A 142 -7.53 -15.64 -6.30
CA GLU A 142 -7.12 -14.90 -5.09
C GLU A 142 -6.75 -13.46 -5.40
N HIS A 143 -6.05 -13.22 -6.52
CA HIS A 143 -5.76 -11.86 -6.98
C HIS A 143 -7.05 -11.10 -7.30
N ALA A 144 -8.01 -11.74 -7.96
CA ALA A 144 -9.32 -11.15 -8.25
C ALA A 144 -10.11 -10.83 -6.98
N LEU A 145 -10.08 -11.69 -5.94
CA LEU A 145 -10.66 -11.37 -4.63
C LEU A 145 -10.01 -10.13 -4.01
N ARG A 146 -8.68 -10.02 -4.06
CA ARG A 146 -7.98 -8.85 -3.52
C ARG A 146 -8.41 -7.56 -4.22
N LEU A 147 -8.66 -7.61 -5.52
CA LEU A 147 -9.18 -6.46 -6.28
C LEU A 147 -10.63 -6.11 -5.88
N ILE A 148 -11.47 -7.11 -5.64
CA ILE A 148 -12.81 -6.89 -5.07
C ILE A 148 -12.71 -6.24 -3.69
N ASP A 149 -11.81 -6.73 -2.82
CA ASP A 149 -11.60 -6.12 -1.51
C ASP A 149 -11.16 -4.65 -1.63
N MET A 150 -10.29 -4.31 -2.58
CA MET A 150 -9.93 -2.91 -2.86
C MET A 150 -11.15 -2.08 -3.29
N ALA A 151 -11.99 -2.62 -4.17
CA ALA A 151 -13.21 -1.94 -4.62
C ALA A 151 -14.23 -1.74 -3.48
N GLU A 152 -14.43 -2.76 -2.65
CA GLU A 152 -15.32 -2.72 -1.48
C GLU A 152 -14.83 -1.70 -0.44
N ASN A 153 -13.53 -1.59 -0.22
CA ASN A 153 -12.97 -0.58 0.66
C ASN A 153 -13.06 0.85 0.09
N LEU A 154 -13.19 1.00 -1.22
CA LEU A 154 -13.53 2.26 -1.88
C LEU A 154 -15.03 2.57 -1.88
N GLY A 155 -15.87 1.65 -1.37
CA GLY A 155 -17.31 1.84 -1.22
C GLY A 155 -18.16 1.24 -2.35
N ALA A 156 -17.60 0.37 -3.20
CA ALA A 156 -18.43 -0.40 -4.12
C ALA A 156 -19.06 -1.61 -3.43
N GLU A 157 -20.26 -1.99 -3.85
CA GLU A 157 -20.94 -3.20 -3.38
C GLU A 157 -21.19 -4.12 -4.58
N ASP A 158 -20.48 -5.26 -4.63
CA ASP A 158 -20.79 -6.34 -5.57
C ASP A 158 -20.67 -7.72 -4.89
N PRO A 159 -21.68 -8.08 -4.08
CA PRO A 159 -21.68 -9.36 -3.39
C PRO A 159 -21.79 -10.54 -4.37
N ALA A 160 -22.28 -10.33 -5.59
CA ALA A 160 -22.44 -11.38 -6.57
C ALA A 160 -21.08 -11.79 -7.17
N ALA A 161 -20.24 -10.82 -7.56
CA ALA A 161 -18.89 -11.08 -8.04
C ALA A 161 -18.06 -11.82 -6.99
N ARG A 162 -18.09 -11.35 -5.73
CA ARG A 162 -17.37 -11.99 -4.62
C ARG A 162 -17.79 -13.44 -4.42
N ARG A 163 -19.10 -13.71 -4.39
CA ARG A 163 -19.65 -15.07 -4.23
C ARG A 163 -19.23 -16.01 -5.37
N ARG A 164 -19.23 -15.54 -6.62
CA ARG A 164 -18.80 -16.34 -7.78
C ARG A 164 -17.33 -16.76 -7.70
N ILE A 165 -16.46 -15.86 -7.24
CA ILE A 165 -15.03 -16.17 -7.09
C ILE A 165 -14.80 -17.13 -5.91
N LEU A 166 -15.49 -16.91 -4.79
CA LEU A 166 -15.40 -17.79 -3.62
C LEU A 166 -15.87 -19.21 -3.94
N SER A 167 -16.99 -19.39 -4.63
CA SER A 167 -17.48 -20.72 -5.02
C SER A 167 -16.51 -21.42 -5.99
N SER A 168 -15.87 -20.66 -6.87
CA SER A 168 -14.82 -21.16 -7.76
C SER A 168 -13.59 -21.66 -7.00
N LEU A 169 -13.15 -20.92 -5.98
CA LEU A 169 -12.05 -21.33 -5.10
C LEU A 169 -12.40 -22.55 -4.24
N GLU A 170 -13.62 -22.65 -3.72
CA GLU A 170 -14.10 -23.82 -2.98
C GLU A 170 -14.10 -25.08 -3.84
N ARG A 171 -14.53 -24.96 -5.10
CA ARG A 171 -14.47 -26.05 -6.07
C ARG A 171 -13.03 -26.50 -6.30
N ILE A 172 -12.10 -25.56 -6.54
CA ILE A 172 -10.68 -25.86 -6.72
C ILE A 172 -10.08 -26.54 -5.48
N LYS A 173 -10.42 -26.08 -4.27
CA LYS A 173 -9.98 -26.71 -3.01
C LYS A 173 -10.46 -28.15 -2.90
N THR A 174 -11.70 -28.42 -3.29
CA THR A 174 -12.28 -29.76 -3.26
C THR A 174 -11.58 -30.68 -4.26
N GLU A 175 -11.34 -30.21 -5.49
CA GLU A 175 -10.60 -30.98 -6.50
C GLU A 175 -9.15 -31.25 -6.07
N LYS A 176 -8.47 -30.26 -5.47
CA LYS A 176 -7.14 -30.46 -4.90
C LYS A 176 -7.14 -31.54 -3.81
N ALA A 177 -8.10 -31.51 -2.90
CA ALA A 177 -8.22 -32.49 -1.83
C ALA A 177 -8.55 -33.91 -2.36
N LYS A 178 -9.25 -34.04 -3.49
CA LYS A 178 -9.47 -35.33 -4.17
C LYS A 178 -8.19 -35.88 -4.77
N LEU A 179 -7.39 -35.03 -5.41
CA LEU A 179 -6.09 -35.41 -5.98
C LEU A 179 -5.12 -35.90 -4.90
N GLU A 180 -5.11 -35.24 -3.73
CA GLU A 180 -4.31 -35.63 -2.57
C GLU A 180 -4.79 -36.96 -1.96
N ARG A 181 -6.11 -37.16 -1.81
CA ARG A 181 -6.70 -38.40 -1.28
C ARG A 181 -6.63 -39.59 -2.22
N GLY A 182 -6.63 -39.35 -3.52
CA GLY A 182 -6.43 -40.38 -4.55
C GLY A 182 -5.00 -40.89 -4.64
N SER A 183 -4.11 -40.53 -3.70
CA SER A 183 -2.72 -40.97 -3.63
C SER A 183 -2.50 -42.01 -2.51
N PRO A 184 -2.83 -43.31 -2.73
CA PRO A 184 -2.24 -44.37 -1.94
C PRO A 184 -0.83 -44.67 -2.48
N GLY A 185 0.18 -44.49 -1.63
CA GLY A 185 1.49 -45.15 -1.72
C GLY A 185 2.40 -44.76 -2.90
N LYS A 186 3.49 -44.06 -2.58
CA LYS A 186 4.81 -44.49 -3.03
C LYS A 186 5.61 -44.88 -1.80
#